data_AF-A0AAE2E8N5-F1
#
_entry.id   AF-A0AAE2E8N5-F1
#
_cell.length_a   1.000
_cell.length_b   1.000
_cell.length_c   1.000
_cell.angle_alpha   90.00
_cell.angle_beta   90.00
_cell.angle_gamma   90.00
#
_symmetry.space_group_name_H-M   'P 1'
#
loop_
_entity.id
_entity.type
_entity.pdbx_description
1 polymer ?
#
loop_
_entity_poly.entity_id
_entity_poly.type
_entity_poly.pdbx_seq_one_letter_code
_entity_poly.pdbx_strand_id
1 'polypeptide(L)'
;MNRSDAERLTDQLIGEAVLSLLKERGPLTTDSLVQRLRKMQIHEKDPRRRETLARVIADIGSKNSAFIRRRTAQGRLIREGSLKDNRDNVVPLFGDGKPSNPRKIH
;
A
#
# COMPACT_ATOMS: atom_id res chain seq x y z
N MET A 1 -15.00 9.47 14.14
CA MET A 1 -14.80 8.07 14.58
C MET A 1 -15.86 7.14 13.96
N ASN A 2 -16.26 7.34 12.69
CA ASN A 2 -17.35 6.59 12.06
C ASN A 2 -16.83 5.97 10.76
N ARG A 3 -16.38 4.72 10.81
CA ARG A 3 -16.19 3.96 9.56
C ARG A 3 -17.58 3.67 9.02
N SER A 4 -17.77 3.92 7.72
CA SER A 4 -19.05 3.59 7.09
C SER A 4 -19.25 2.07 7.11
N ASP A 5 -20.49 1.61 7.26
CA ASP A 5 -20.79 0.16 7.29
C ASP A 5 -20.29 -0.56 6.02
N ALA A 6 -20.27 0.15 4.90
CA ALA A 6 -19.72 -0.31 3.64
C ALA A 6 -18.19 -0.54 3.70
N GLU A 7 -17.44 0.35 4.35
CA GLU A 7 -16.00 0.16 4.57
C GLU A 7 -15.72 -1.01 5.50
N ARG A 8 -16.52 -1.16 6.56
CA ARG A 8 -16.37 -2.30 7.49
C ARG A 8 -16.66 -3.62 6.80
N LEU A 9 -17.68 -3.68 5.95
CA LEU A 9 -17.99 -4.85 5.14
C LEU A 9 -16.85 -5.17 4.16
N THR A 10 -16.27 -4.14 3.54
CA THR A 10 -15.12 -4.27 2.64
C THR A 10 -13.90 -4.86 3.37
N ASP A 11 -13.54 -4.28 4.52
CA ASP A 11 -12.42 -4.74 5.35
C ASP A 11 -12.61 -6.20 5.79
N GLN A 12 -13.84 -6.57 6.18
CA GLN A 12 -14.17 -7.93 6.59
C GLN A 12 -14.01 -8.94 5.44
N LEU A 13 -14.58 -8.65 4.27
CA LEU A 13 -14.51 -9.55 3.10
C LEU A 13 -13.06 -9.75 2.62
N ILE A 14 -12.26 -8.68 2.62
CA ILE A 14 -10.82 -8.78 2.31
C ILE A 14 -10.11 -9.62 3.38
N GLY A 15 -10.40 -9.38 4.65
CA GLY A 15 -9.82 -10.14 5.77
C GLY A 15 -10.12 -11.64 5.67
N GLU A 16 -11.34 -12.02 5.35
CA GLU A 16 -11.76 -13.42 5.16
C GLU A 16 -11.04 -14.07 3.97
N ALA A 17 -10.88 -13.34 2.86
CA ALA A 17 -10.16 -13.81 1.68
C ALA A 17 -8.67 -14.05 1.99
N VAL A 18 -8.02 -13.08 2.65
CA VAL A 18 -6.60 -13.17 3.02
C VAL A 18 -6.38 -14.29 4.04
N LEU A 19 -7.24 -14.40 5.06
CA LEU A 19 -7.14 -15.46 6.06
C LEU A 19 -7.26 -16.85 5.42
N SER A 20 -8.15 -17.00 4.42
CA SER A 20 -8.27 -18.24 3.66
C SER A 20 -6.97 -18.61 2.92
N LEU A 21 -6.34 -17.63 2.28
CA LEU A 21 -5.07 -17.84 1.59
C LEU A 21 -3.93 -18.21 2.55
N LEU A 22 -3.89 -17.60 3.73
CA LEU A 22 -2.92 -17.94 4.77
C LEU A 22 -3.12 -19.37 5.28
N LYS A 23 -4.37 -19.83 5.44
CA LYS A 23 -4.68 -21.21 5.83
C LYS A 23 -4.25 -22.23 4.78
N GLU A 24 -4.39 -21.90 3.50
CA GLU A 24 -3.97 -22.75 2.38
C GLU A 24 -2.43 -22.81 2.21
N ARG A 25 -1.66 -22.04 3.01
CA ARG A 25 -0.18 -21.91 2.93
C ARG A 25 0.30 -21.58 1.52
N GLY A 26 -0.52 -20.87 0.76
CA GLY A 26 -0.21 -20.47 -0.61
C GLY A 26 0.55 -19.14 -0.67
N PRO A 27 1.11 -18.79 -1.84
CA PRO A 27 1.72 -17.48 -2.05
C PRO A 27 0.67 -16.37 -1.91
N LEU A 28 0.95 -15.38 -1.06
CA LEU A 28 0.10 -14.20 -0.87
C LEU A 28 0.52 -13.11 -1.87
N THR A 29 -0.01 -13.19 -3.09
CA THR A 29 0.20 -12.21 -4.15
C THR A 29 -1.12 -11.50 -4.48
N THR A 30 -1.04 -10.37 -5.20
CA THR A 30 -2.23 -9.67 -5.67
C THR A 30 -3.11 -10.56 -6.54
N ASP A 31 -2.51 -11.39 -7.39
CA ASP A 31 -3.23 -12.34 -8.23
C ASP A 31 -3.92 -13.45 -7.42
N SER A 32 -3.26 -14.02 -6.41
CA SER A 32 -3.90 -15.04 -5.57
C SER A 32 -5.05 -14.47 -4.75
N LEU A 33 -4.94 -13.22 -4.29
CA LEU A 33 -6.02 -12.48 -3.64
C LEU A 33 -7.20 -12.23 -4.59
N VAL A 34 -6.96 -11.75 -5.80
CA VAL A 34 -8.02 -11.51 -6.79
C VAL A 34 -8.72 -12.81 -7.18
N GLN A 35 -7.98 -13.90 -7.39
CA GLN A 35 -8.57 -15.21 -7.66
C GLN A 35 -9.44 -15.68 -6.49
N ARG A 36 -9.00 -15.49 -5.24
CA ARG A 36 -9.79 -15.87 -4.06
C ARG A 36 -11.07 -15.05 -3.94
N LEU A 37 -11.00 -13.74 -4.14
CA LEU A 37 -12.16 -12.85 -4.12
C LEU A 37 -13.18 -13.20 -5.22
N ARG A 38 -12.72 -13.57 -6.42
CA ARG A 38 -13.60 -14.09 -7.49
C ARG A 38 -14.29 -15.40 -7.09
N LYS A 39 -13.56 -16.33 -6.47
CA LYS A 39 -14.17 -17.56 -5.95
C LYS A 39 -15.22 -17.27 -4.88
N MET A 40 -14.98 -16.33 -3.97
CA MET A 40 -15.98 -15.89 -2.99
C MET A 40 -17.20 -15.28 -3.68
N GLN A 41 -17.00 -14.42 -4.69
CA GLN A 41 -18.09 -13.76 -5.41
C GLN A 41 -19.05 -14.74 -6.10
N ILE A 42 -18.54 -15.87 -6.61
CA ILE A 42 -19.35 -16.91 -7.28
C ILE A 42 -20.26 -17.65 -6.29
N HIS A 43 -19.79 -17.88 -5.07
CA HIS A 43 -20.54 -18.63 -4.04
C HIS A 43 -21.38 -17.72 -3.13
N GLU A 44 -21.23 -16.40 -3.26
CA GLU A 44 -21.91 -15.43 -2.42
C GLU A 44 -23.40 -15.30 -2.81
N LYS A 45 -24.28 -15.37 -1.81
CA LYS A 45 -25.74 -15.29 -1.99
C LYS A 45 -26.27 -13.88 -1.76
N ASP A 46 -25.56 -13.07 -0.97
CA ASP A 46 -25.97 -11.71 -0.66
C ASP A 46 -25.57 -10.74 -1.79
N PRO A 47 -26.54 -10.06 -2.45
CA PRO A 47 -26.24 -9.12 -3.52
C PRO A 47 -25.36 -7.96 -3.06
N ARG A 48 -25.50 -7.47 -1.83
CA ARG A 48 -24.69 -6.35 -1.30
C ARG A 48 -23.23 -6.75 -1.17
N ARG A 49 -22.98 -7.99 -0.71
CA ARG A 49 -21.63 -8.56 -0.61
C ARG A 49 -21.03 -8.79 -1.99
N ARG A 50 -21.84 -9.29 -2.93
CA ARG A 50 -21.41 -9.54 -4.32
C ARG A 50 -20.98 -8.25 -5.04
N GLU A 51 -21.73 -7.17 -4.86
CA GLU A 51 -21.38 -5.84 -5.40
C GLU A 51 -20.10 -5.29 -4.76
N THR A 52 -19.98 -5.41 -3.44
CA THR A 52 -18.77 -5.00 -2.71
C THR A 52 -17.54 -5.76 -3.19
N LEU A 53 -17.64 -7.08 -3.38
CA LEU A 53 -16.56 -7.90 -3.94
C LEU A 53 -16.19 -7.48 -5.37
N ALA A 54 -17.17 -7.17 -6.22
CA ALA A 54 -16.92 -6.68 -7.58
C ALA A 54 -16.11 -5.37 -7.55
N ARG A 55 -16.49 -4.44 -6.67
CA ARG A 55 -15.80 -3.16 -6.48
C ARG A 55 -14.36 -3.36 -6.00
N VAL A 56 -14.16 -4.21 -5.00
CA VAL A 56 -12.82 -4.52 -4.46
C VAL A 56 -11.92 -5.16 -5.52
N ILE A 57 -12.46 -6.08 -6.33
CA ILE A 57 -11.70 -6.71 -7.42
C ILE A 57 -11.27 -5.66 -8.46
N ALA A 58 -12.16 -4.74 -8.84
CA ALA A 58 -11.84 -3.64 -9.75
C ALA A 58 -10.78 -2.70 -9.16
N ASP A 59 -10.90 -2.37 -7.87
CA ASP A 59 -9.98 -1.47 -7.18
C ASP A 59 -8.57 -2.08 -7.00
N ILE A 60 -8.46 -3.39 -6.78
CA ILE A 60 -7.18 -4.10 -6.67
C ILE A 60 -6.55 -4.33 -8.05
N GLY A 61 -7.37 -4.65 -9.06
CA GLY A 61 -6.90 -4.90 -10.43
C GLY A 61 -6.44 -3.63 -11.14
N SER A 62 -7.02 -2.48 -10.81
CA SER A 62 -6.50 -1.19 -11.23
C SER A 62 -5.24 -0.88 -10.41
N LYS A 63 -4.07 -0.83 -11.05
CA LYS A 63 -2.73 -0.57 -10.44
C LYS A 63 -2.65 0.74 -9.63
N ASN A 64 -3.73 1.51 -9.55
CA ASN A 64 -3.93 2.69 -8.71
C ASN A 64 -4.36 2.32 -7.30
N SER A 65 -3.53 1.54 -6.60
CA SER A 65 -3.83 1.03 -5.27
C SER A 65 -3.98 2.14 -4.22
N ALA A 66 -5.17 2.75 -4.14
CA ALA A 66 -5.60 3.54 -3.01
C ALA A 66 -5.68 2.69 -1.72
N PHE A 67 -5.77 1.36 -1.85
CA PHE A 67 -5.71 0.39 -0.76
C PHE A 67 -4.30 0.23 -0.16
N ILE A 68 -3.22 0.30 -0.95
CA ILE A 68 -1.85 0.35 -0.43
C ILE A 68 -1.54 1.74 0.14
N ARG A 69 -2.07 2.82 -0.45
CA ARG A 69 -1.91 4.18 0.08
C ARG A 69 -2.53 4.40 1.47
N ARG A 70 -3.53 3.60 1.86
CA ARG A 70 -4.14 3.67 3.21
C ARG A 70 -3.32 2.96 4.30
N ARG A 71 -2.39 2.07 3.93
CA ARG A 71 -1.50 1.38 4.88
C ARG A 71 -0.19 2.13 5.15
N THR A 72 0.04 3.26 4.49
CA THR A 72 1.00 4.26 4.95
C THR A 72 0.27 5.30 5.78
N ALA A 73 -0.10 4.93 7.02
CA ALA A 73 -0.10 5.96 8.06
C ALA A 73 1.35 6.48 8.10
N GLN A 74 1.54 7.72 7.65
CA GLN A 74 2.83 8.37 7.35
C GLN A 74 3.45 8.00 6.01
N GLY A 75 2.97 8.65 4.94
CA GLY A 75 3.61 8.56 3.64
C GLY A 75 3.10 9.65 2.73
N ARG A 76 3.51 10.89 3.02
CA ARG A 76 3.55 12.00 2.05
C ARG A 76 3.91 11.43 0.66
N LEU A 77 2.94 11.36 -0.25
CA LEU A 77 3.20 11.14 -1.67
C LEU A 77 3.73 12.40 -2.36
N ILE A 78 3.87 13.48 -1.60
CA ILE A 78 4.73 14.59 -1.96
C ILE A 78 6.07 14.34 -1.25
N ARG A 79 7.04 13.76 -1.97
CA ARG A 79 8.46 13.94 -1.62
C ARG A 79 8.82 15.40 -1.91
N GLU A 80 8.18 16.32 -1.21
CA GLU A 80 8.74 17.62 -0.92
C GLU A 80 9.78 17.35 0.16
N GLY A 81 10.91 16.78 -0.28
CA GLY A 81 12.16 17.13 0.34
C GLY A 81 12.34 18.61 0.08
N SER A 82 11.76 19.46 0.92
CA SER A 82 12.43 20.71 1.26
C SER A 82 13.62 20.31 2.14
N LEU A 83 14.61 19.71 1.50
CA LEU A 83 15.96 19.67 2.02
C LEU A 83 16.51 21.07 1.82
N LYS A 84 16.24 21.89 2.83
CA LYS A 84 16.88 23.15 3.17
C LYS A 84 16.79 24.26 2.13
N ASP A 85 16.52 25.46 2.62
CA ASP A 85 17.31 26.61 2.19
C ASP A 85 18.80 26.30 2.38
N ASN A 86 19.41 25.69 1.36
CA ASN A 86 20.80 25.93 1.02
C ASN A 86 20.87 25.98 -0.50
N ARG A 87 21.46 27.06 -0.99
CA ARG A 87 21.16 27.68 -2.29
C ARG A 87 21.75 26.96 -3.50
N ASP A 88 21.95 25.64 -3.43
CA ASP A 88 22.64 24.88 -4.46
C ASP A 88 21.81 23.68 -4.93
N ASN A 89 21.52 23.67 -6.23
CA ASN A 89 20.52 22.84 -6.90
C ASN A 89 20.97 21.39 -7.16
N VAL A 90 22.02 20.91 -6.50
CA VAL A 90 22.68 19.63 -6.84
C VAL A 90 22.57 18.66 -5.67
N VAL A 91 21.97 17.50 -5.92
CA VAL A 91 21.83 16.43 -4.94
C VAL A 91 22.95 15.40 -5.16
N PRO A 92 23.81 15.11 -4.17
CA PRO A 92 24.88 14.13 -4.35
C PRO A 92 24.31 12.74 -4.60
N LEU A 93 24.72 12.11 -5.70
CA LEU A 93 24.20 10.79 -6.13
C LEU A 93 24.77 9.62 -5.31
N PHE A 94 25.94 9.82 -4.69
CA PHE A 94 26.53 8.88 -3.75
C PHE A 94 26.82 9.63 -2.46
N GLY A 95 26.17 9.23 -1.36
CA GLY A 95 26.61 9.64 -0.04
C GLY A 95 27.92 8.91 0.24
N ASP A 96 29.00 9.67 0.40
CA ASP A 96 30.23 9.38 1.17
C ASP A 96 31.45 10.06 0.53
N GLY A 97 32.28 10.74 1.33
CA GLY A 97 33.59 11.19 0.87
C GLY A 97 34.37 12.19 1.73
N LYS A 98 35.12 11.67 2.72
CA LYS A 98 36.42 12.14 3.28
C LYS A 98 36.48 13.46 4.11
N PRO A 99 37.02 13.41 5.36
CA PRO A 99 37.50 14.62 6.02
C PRO A 99 38.91 14.96 5.52
N SER A 100 39.10 16.17 5.00
CA SER A 100 40.41 16.77 4.73
C SER A 100 40.39 18.21 5.22
N ASN A 101 40.99 18.49 6.39
CA ASN A 101 42.23 19.30 6.50
C ASN A 101 42.52 19.63 7.98
N PRO A 102 43.63 19.19 8.60
CA PRO A 102 44.09 19.74 9.86
C PRO A 102 44.95 20.98 9.61
N ARG A 103 44.56 22.11 10.19
CA ARG A 103 45.36 23.35 10.23
C ARG A 103 46.78 23.03 10.75
N LYS A 104 47.80 23.37 9.95
CA LYS A 104 49.21 23.40 10.40
C LYS A 104 49.34 24.42 11.53
N ILE A 105 49.88 23.95 12.66
CA ILE A 105 50.27 24.74 13.82
C ILE A 105 51.58 25.47 13.47
N HIS A 106 51.69 26.75 13.84
CA HIS A 106 52.93 27.54 13.79
C HIS A 106 53.39 27.79 15.23
#